data_AF-A0A7C2ISQ7-F1
#
_entry.id   AF-A0A7C2ISQ7-F1
#
_cell.length_a   1.000
_cell.length_b   1.000
_cell.length_c   1.000
_cell.angle_alpha   90.00
_cell.angle_beta   90.00
_cell.angle_gamma   90.00
#
_symmetry.space_group_name_H-M   'P 1'
#
loop_
_entity.id
_entity.type
_entity.pdbx_description
1 polymer ?
#
loop_
_entity_poly.entity_id
_entity_poly.type
_entity_poly.pdbx_seq_one_letter_code
_entity_poly.pdbx_strand_id
1 'polypeptide(L)' 'MANRLAQEVEKILAAAVGDFIAKATTRKNCELIGVSPDELTPEHLPELAERIEKSVSFFSGKDVGRGVAEKIRAIRI' A
#
# COMPACT_ATOMS: atom_id res chain seq x y z
N MET A 1 -11.48 8.90 3.23
CA MET A 1 -11.15 7.61 3.87
C MET A 1 -11.15 7.78 5.36
N ALA A 2 -11.98 7.00 6.05
CA ALA A 2 -12.01 6.98 7.51
C ALA A 2 -11.05 5.92 8.09
N ASN A 3 -10.64 4.94 7.29
CA ASN A 3 -9.80 3.83 7.73
C ASN A 3 -8.33 4.25 7.93
N ARG A 4 -7.85 4.12 9.17
CA ARG A 4 -6.49 4.50 9.57
C ARG A 4 -5.40 3.63 8.95
N LEU A 5 -5.64 2.34 8.74
CA LEU A 5 -4.64 1.45 8.13
C LEU A 5 -4.34 1.90 6.70
N ALA A 6 -5.39 2.16 5.94
CA ALA A 6 -5.24 2.53 4.56
C ALA A 6 -4.69 3.97 4.41
N GLN A 7 -4.96 4.88 5.36
CA GLN A 7 -4.25 6.17 5.46
C GLN A 7 -2.74 6.00 5.71
N GLU A 8 -2.34 5.08 6.60
CA GLU A 8 -0.91 4.80 6.83
C GLU A 8 -0.24 4.16 5.62
N VAL A 9 -0.93 3.26 4.90
CA VAL A 9 -0.46 2.72 3.62
C VAL A 9 -0.24 3.84 2.60
N GLU A 10 -1.21 4.76 2.45
CA GLU A 10 -1.07 5.92 1.58
C GLU A 10 0.11 6.80 1.97
N LYS A 11 0.33 7.04 3.26
CA LYS A 11 1.45 7.84 3.75
C LYS A 11 2.82 7.20 3.44
N ILE A 12 2.93 5.89 3.61
CA ILE A 12 4.15 5.15 3.23
C ILE A 12 4.40 5.27 1.73
N LEU A 13 3.36 5.09 0.92
CA LEU A 13 3.45 5.22 -0.53
C LEU A 13 3.77 6.64 -0.97
N ALA A 14 3.16 7.66 -0.37
CA ALA A 14 3.35 9.06 -0.74
C ALA A 14 4.82 9.48 -0.58
N ALA A 15 5.51 8.97 0.44
CA ALA A 15 6.95 9.20 0.63
C ALA A 15 7.82 8.60 -0.49
N ALA A 16 7.33 7.59 -1.22
CA ALA A 16 8.07 6.93 -2.31
C ALA A 16 7.65 7.42 -3.70
N VAL A 17 6.36 7.70 -3.92
CA VAL A 17 5.78 7.94 -5.25
C VAL A 17 4.93 9.22 -5.35
N GLY A 18 4.80 9.98 -4.26
CA GLY A 18 3.97 11.19 -4.19
C GLY A 18 2.47 10.90 -3.93
N ASP A 19 1.75 11.90 -3.43
CA ASP A 19 0.38 11.75 -2.90
C ASP A 19 -0.63 11.23 -3.94
N PHE A 20 -0.54 11.72 -5.18
CA PHE A 20 -1.49 11.35 -6.23
C PHE A 20 -1.35 9.87 -6.60
N ILE A 21 -0.11 9.41 -6.81
CA ILE A 21 0.17 8.01 -7.14
C ILE A 21 -0.17 7.13 -5.94
N ALA A 22 0.18 7.55 -4.72
CA ALA A 22 -0.14 6.80 -3.50
C ALA A 22 -1.63 6.46 -3.38
N LYS A 23 -2.52 7.45 -3.54
CA LYS A 23 -3.98 7.24 -3.49
C LYS A 23 -4.46 6.28 -4.57
N ALA A 24 -3.98 6.45 -5.81
CA ALA A 24 -4.35 5.58 -6.91
C ALA A 24 -3.86 4.13 -6.70
N THR A 25 -2.62 3.98 -6.23
CA THR A 25 -1.99 2.69 -5.93
C THR A 25 -2.69 1.98 -4.78
N THR A 26 -2.98 2.66 -3.66
CA THR A 26 -3.71 2.08 -2.53
C THR A 26 -5.08 1.59 -2.97
N ARG A 27 -5.87 2.47 -3.64
CA ARG A 27 -7.21 2.10 -4.11
C ARG A 27 -7.16 0.89 -5.03
N LYS A 28 -6.29 0.93 -6.05
CA LYS A 28 -6.23 -0.14 -7.05
C LYS A 28 -5.79 -1.47 -6.44
N ASN A 29 -4.83 -1.46 -5.52
CA ASN A 29 -4.33 -2.69 -4.92
C ASN A 29 -5.29 -3.26 -3.87
N CYS A 30 -6.07 -2.42 -3.18
CA CYS A 30 -7.19 -2.90 -2.36
C CYS A 30 -8.24 -3.60 -3.24
N GLU A 31 -8.66 -2.98 -4.35
CA GLU A 31 -9.61 -3.60 -5.29
C GLU A 31 -9.11 -4.96 -5.81
N LEU A 32 -7.81 -5.08 -6.09
CA LEU A 32 -7.19 -6.31 -6.60
C LEU A 32 -7.16 -7.46 -5.59
N ILE A 33 -7.28 -7.18 -4.30
CA ILE A 33 -7.40 -8.19 -3.23
C ILE A 33 -8.85 -8.31 -2.73
N GLY A 34 -9.81 -7.69 -3.42
CA GLY A 34 -11.23 -7.84 -3.15
C GLY A 34 -11.77 -6.96 -2.01
N VAL A 35 -11.07 -5.91 -1.60
CA VAL A 35 -11.51 -5.00 -0.52
C VAL A 35 -11.50 -3.55 -0.98
N SER A 36 -12.31 -2.69 -0.36
CA SER A 36 -12.11 -1.24 -0.48
C SER A 36 -11.09 -0.74 0.55
N PRO A 37 -10.47 0.43 0.33
CA PRO A 37 -9.58 1.02 1.32
C PRO A 37 -10.24 1.31 2.68
N ASP A 38 -11.56 1.54 2.71
CA ASP A 38 -12.29 1.74 3.96
C ASP A 38 -12.53 0.41 4.73
N GLU A 39 -12.47 -0.74 4.06
CA GLU A 39 -12.64 -2.09 4.63
C GLU A 39 -11.31 -2.78 4.95
N LEU A 40 -10.17 -2.10 4.75
CA LEU A 40 -8.86 -2.70 4.98
C LEU A 40 -8.67 -3.09 6.45
N THR A 41 -8.24 -4.33 6.70
CA THR A 41 -7.94 -4.87 8.02
C THR A 41 -6.48 -5.33 8.07
N PRO A 42 -5.90 -5.58 9.26
CA PRO A 42 -4.52 -6.05 9.38
C PRO A 42 -4.25 -7.37 8.64
N GLU A 43 -5.26 -8.24 8.52
CA GLU A 43 -5.16 -9.54 7.83
C GLU A 43 -4.90 -9.40 6.34
N HIS A 44 -5.31 -8.28 5.72
CA HIS A 44 -5.09 -8.00 4.31
C HIS A 44 -3.69 -7.44 4.01
N LEU A 45 -2.96 -6.94 5.03
CA LEU A 45 -1.67 -6.28 4.83
C LEU A 45 -0.60 -7.15 4.16
N PRO A 46 -0.46 -8.47 4.46
CA PRO A 46 0.53 -9.31 3.80
C PRO A 46 0.32 -9.41 2.29
N GLU A 47 -0.92 -9.60 1.84
CA GLU A 47 -1.24 -9.70 0.40
C GLU A 47 -1.17 -8.32 -0.27
N LEU A 48 -1.71 -7.28 0.39
CA LEU A 48 -1.64 -5.91 -0.10
C LEU A 48 -0.19 -5.47 -0.33
N ALA A 49 0.70 -5.76 0.63
CA ALA A 49 2.11 -5.44 0.54
C ALA A 49 2.78 -6.13 -0.65
N GLU A 50 2.46 -7.39 -0.95
CA GLU A 50 3.03 -8.10 -2.11
C GLU A 50 2.59 -7.49 -3.44
N ARG A 51 1.31 -7.09 -3.55
CA ARG A 51 0.77 -6.43 -4.75
C ARG A 51 1.39 -5.05 -4.95
N ILE A 52 1.53 -4.29 -3.86
CA ILE A 52 2.18 -2.98 -3.87
C ILE A 52 3.67 -3.12 -4.18
N GLU A 53 4.37 -4.13 -3.66
CA GLU A 53 5.77 -4.40 -3.97
C GLU A 53 5.97 -4.52 -5.48
N LYS A 54 5.14 -5.34 -6.15
CA LYS A 54 5.19 -5.54 -7.61
C LYS A 54 4.93 -4.24 -8.36
N SER A 55 3.90 -3.50 -7.96
CA SER A 55 3.52 -2.23 -8.58
C SER A 55 4.63 -1.17 -8.45
N VAL A 56 5.11 -0.94 -7.23
CA VAL A 56 6.12 0.08 -6.94
C VAL A 56 7.49 -0.33 -7.49
N SER A 57 7.85 -1.62 -7.45
CA SER A 57 9.09 -2.11 -8.06
C SER A 57 9.14 -1.85 -9.56
N PHE A 58 7.99 -1.97 -10.24
CA PHE A 58 7.89 -1.72 -11.67
C PHE A 58 8.12 -0.24 -12.02
N PHE A 59 7.58 0.69 -11.21
CA PHE A 59 7.69 2.14 -11.50
C PHE A 59 8.90 2.84 -10.88
N SER A 60 9.41 2.33 -9.76
CA SER A 60 10.39 3.04 -8.91
C SER A 60 11.61 2.20 -8.53
N GLY A 61 11.71 0.97 -9.05
CA GLY A 61 12.82 0.06 -8.79
C GLY A 61 12.61 -0.89 -7.61
N LYS A 62 13.27 -2.05 -7.67
CA LYS A 62 13.06 -3.16 -6.74
C LYS A 62 13.31 -2.80 -5.27
N ASP A 63 14.35 -2.00 -5.00
CA ASP A 63 14.70 -1.63 -3.62
C ASP A 63 13.61 -0.74 -2.99
N VAL A 64 13.04 0.18 -3.76
CA VAL A 64 11.94 1.04 -3.32
C VAL A 64 10.69 0.21 -3.07
N GLY A 65 10.32 -0.67 -4.01
CA GLY A 65 9.16 -1.54 -3.87
C GLY A 65 9.24 -2.44 -2.65
N ARG A 66 10.39 -3.09 -2.43
CA ARG A 66 10.64 -3.92 -1.25
C ARG A 66 10.55 -3.11 0.04
N GLY A 67 11.20 -1.95 0.10
CA GLY A 67 11.18 -1.09 1.30
C GLY A 67 9.79 -0.58 1.67
N VAL A 68 8.94 -0.28 0.67
CA VAL A 68 7.53 0.06 0.90
C VAL A 68 6.75 -1.13 1.45
N ALA A 69 6.91 -2.31 0.85
CA ALA A 69 6.20 -3.51 1.26
C ALA A 69 6.56 -3.95 2.69
N GLU A 70 7.83 -3.89 3.06
CA GLU A 70 8.29 -4.18 4.43
C GLU A 70 7.63 -3.24 5.46
N LYS A 71 7.54 -1.93 5.16
CA LYS A 71 6.87 -0.96 6.02
C LYS A 71 5.37 -1.24 6.16
N ILE A 72 4.69 -1.61 5.08
CA ILE A 72 3.25 -1.94 5.11
C ILE A 72 2.99 -3.18 5.98
N ARG A 73 3.81 -4.23 5.84
CA ARG A 73 3.71 -5.44 6.69
C ARG A 73 3.96 -5.15 8.16
N ALA A 74 4.72 -4.10 8.47
CA ALA A 74 5.09 -3.70 9.83
C ALA A 74 4.08 -2.75 10.50
N ILE A 75 3.02 -2.32 9.81
CA ILE A 75 1.99 -1.45 10.41
C ILE A 75 1.35 -2.17 11.61
N ARG A 76 1.33 -1.50 12.76
CA ARG A 76 0.63 -1.93 13.98
C ARG A 76 -0.30 -0.80 14.40
N ILE A 77 -1.61 -1.00 14.24
CA ILE A 77 -2.68 -0.06 14.64
C ILE A 77 -3.73 -0.85 15.40
#